data_AF-A0A239KM44-F1
#
_entry.id   AF-A0A239KM44-F1
#
_cell.length_a   1.000
_cell.length_b   1.000
_cell.length_c   1.000
_cell.angle_alpha   90.00
_cell.angle_beta   90.00
_cell.angle_gamma   90.00
#
_symmetry.space_group_name_H-M   'P 1'
#
loop_
_entity.id
_entity.type
_entity.pdbx_description
1 polymer ?
#
loop_
_entity_poly.entity_id
_entity_poly.type
_entity_poly.pdbx_seq_one_letter_code
_entity_poly.pdbx_strand_id
1 'polypeptide(L)'
;MDRFGPEHLNGIYKDIANDLGVEMALLIFNHYRGLQITFLTRLLCTEYVRKQVSIEYNGSNIKELSLKYSYSERWIRKMITQKLNK
;
A
#
# COMPACT_ATOMS: atom_id res chain seq x y z
N MET A 1 -19.84 18.42 -23.94
CA MET A 1 -19.43 17.07 -23.49
C MET A 1 -20.04 16.88 -22.13
N ASP A 2 -21.08 16.05 -22.04
CA ASP A 2 -21.76 15.79 -20.77
C ASP A 2 -20.75 15.37 -19.70
N ARG A 3 -20.91 15.89 -18.48
CA ARG A 3 -20.03 15.55 -17.36
C ARG A 3 -20.27 14.08 -17.01
N PHE A 4 -19.39 13.22 -17.48
CA PHE A 4 -19.36 11.80 -17.13
C PHE A 4 -19.06 11.67 -15.63
N GLY A 5 -20.08 11.34 -14.83
CA GLY A 5 -20.03 11.27 -13.37
C GLY A 5 -20.05 9.85 -12.79
N PRO A 6 -19.70 9.66 -11.50
CA PRO A 6 -19.65 8.35 -10.84
C PRO A 6 -20.95 7.54 -10.91
N GLU A 7 -22.10 8.21 -10.94
CA GLU A 7 -23.43 7.61 -11.08
C GLU A 7 -23.62 6.79 -12.35
N HIS A 8 -22.79 7.04 -13.37
CA HIS A 8 -22.79 6.31 -14.64
C HIS A 8 -21.88 5.08 -14.63
N LEU A 9 -21.10 4.86 -13.56
CA LEU A 9 -20.17 3.75 -13.42
C LEU A 9 -20.78 2.59 -12.62
N ASN A 10 -20.30 1.38 -12.85
CA ASN A 10 -20.84 0.16 -12.25
C ASN A 10 -19.96 -0.36 -11.11
N GLY A 11 -20.59 -0.81 -10.03
CA GLY A 11 -19.96 -1.51 -8.91
C GLY A 11 -18.73 -0.78 -8.38
N ILE A 12 -17.62 -1.51 -8.28
CA ILE A 12 -16.36 -0.99 -7.74
C ILE A 12 -15.83 0.25 -8.49
N TYR A 13 -16.15 0.42 -9.77
CA TYR A 13 -15.71 1.60 -10.52
C TYR A 13 -16.44 2.87 -10.10
N LYS A 14 -17.69 2.75 -9.63
CA LYS A 14 -18.42 3.87 -9.02
C LYS A 14 -17.80 4.27 -7.69
N ASP A 15 -17.47 3.29 -6.85
CA ASP A 15 -16.82 3.53 -5.56
C ASP A 15 -15.45 4.17 -5.75
N ILE A 16 -14.62 3.62 -6.65
CA ILE A 16 -13.34 4.21 -7.05
C ILE A 16 -13.53 5.63 -7.59
N ALA A 17 -14.56 5.89 -8.40
CA ALA A 17 -14.78 7.23 -8.93
C ALA A 17 -15.26 8.24 -7.88
N ASN A 18 -16.01 7.79 -6.87
CA ASN A 18 -16.40 8.63 -5.73
C ASN A 18 -15.20 8.94 -4.83
N ASP A 19 -14.36 7.95 -4.55
CA ASP A 19 -13.24 8.08 -3.61
C ASP A 19 -11.99 8.72 -4.24
N LEU A 20 -11.70 8.40 -5.50
CA LEU A 20 -10.44 8.70 -6.20
C LEU A 20 -10.63 9.48 -7.51
N GLY A 21 -11.87 9.69 -7.94
CA GLY A 21 -12.19 10.42 -9.17
C GLY A 21 -12.41 9.51 -10.39
N VAL A 22 -13.25 10.00 -11.30
CA VAL A 22 -13.69 9.29 -12.53
C VAL A 22 -12.50 8.91 -13.43
N GLU A 23 -11.49 9.76 -13.52
CA GLU A 23 -10.28 9.51 -14.31
C GLU A 23 -9.53 8.26 -13.84
N MET A 24 -9.41 8.05 -12.52
CA MET A 24 -8.76 6.87 -11.95
C MET A 24 -9.56 5.59 -12.20
N ALA A 25 -10.88 5.65 -12.09
CA ALA A 25 -11.75 4.51 -12.42
C ALA A 25 -11.56 4.07 -13.88
N LEU A 26 -11.47 5.04 -14.81
CA LEU A 26 -11.25 4.77 -16.22
C LEU A 26 -9.86 4.18 -16.50
N LEU A 27 -8.81 4.71 -15.87
CA LEU A 27 -7.45 4.16 -16.00
C LEU A 27 -7.40 2.70 -15.52
N ILE A 28 -7.98 2.41 -14.36
CA ILE A 28 -8.00 1.04 -13.82
C ILE A 28 -8.76 0.11 -14.77
N PHE A 29 -9.92 0.52 -15.28
CA PHE A 29 -10.67 -0.27 -16.24
C PHE A 29 -9.85 -0.53 -17.51
N ASN A 30 -9.21 0.50 -18.07
CA ASN A 30 -8.45 0.37 -19.31
C ASN A 30 -7.26 -0.60 -19.19
N HIS A 31 -6.58 -0.60 -18.04
CA HIS A 31 -5.39 -1.43 -17.85
C HIS A 31 -5.69 -2.81 -17.26
N TYR A 32 -6.74 -2.96 -16.46
CA TYR A 32 -6.94 -4.17 -15.65
C TYR A 32 -8.27 -4.90 -15.88
N ARG A 33 -9.16 -4.41 -16.76
CA ARG A 33 -10.43 -5.11 -17.03
C ARG A 33 -10.20 -6.56 -17.48
N GLY A 34 -11.02 -7.47 -16.95
CA GLY A 34 -10.92 -8.91 -17.22
C GLY A 34 -9.93 -9.66 -16.32
N LEU A 35 -9.12 -8.97 -15.51
CA LEU A 35 -8.26 -9.59 -14.52
C LEU A 35 -8.98 -9.70 -13.17
N GLN A 36 -8.68 -10.76 -12.42
CA GLN A 36 -9.03 -10.86 -11.00
C GLN A 36 -7.82 -10.39 -10.17
N ILE A 37 -7.94 -9.22 -9.55
CA ILE A 37 -6.88 -8.62 -8.72
C ILE A 37 -7.36 -8.57 -7.28
N THR A 38 -6.53 -9.08 -6.37
CA THR A 38 -6.74 -8.95 -4.93
C THR A 38 -5.73 -7.96 -4.37
N PHE A 39 -6.21 -6.88 -3.76
CA PHE A 39 -5.33 -5.92 -3.10
C PHE A 39 -4.69 -6.57 -1.87
N LEU A 40 -3.36 -6.54 -1.84
CA LEU A 40 -2.59 -7.04 -0.70
C LEU A 40 -2.82 -6.12 0.50
N THR A 41 -2.88 -6.71 1.70
CA THR A 41 -2.92 -5.96 2.97
C THR A 41 -1.62 -5.21 3.25
N ARG A 42 -0.52 -5.56 2.57
CA ARG A 42 0.78 -4.91 2.68
C ARG A 42 1.07 -4.13 1.41
N LEU A 43 1.14 -2.82 1.54
CA LEU A 43 1.43 -1.90 0.43
C LEU A 43 2.91 -1.91 0.05
N LEU A 44 3.81 -1.95 1.03
CA LEU A 44 5.26 -1.80 0.81
C LEU A 44 5.95 -3.16 0.70
N CYS A 45 6.89 -3.28 -0.25
CA CYS A 45 7.71 -4.47 -0.40
C CYS A 45 8.66 -4.65 0.81
N THR A 46 8.87 -5.89 1.24
CA THR A 46 9.70 -6.22 2.42
C THR A 46 11.13 -5.66 2.32
N GLU A 47 11.71 -5.62 1.12
CA GLU A 47 13.07 -5.09 0.92
C GLU A 47 13.14 -3.58 1.16
N TYR A 48 12.14 -2.84 0.67
CA TYR A 48 12.02 -1.41 0.93
C TYR A 48 11.87 -1.15 2.42
N VAL A 49 10.95 -1.89 3.08
CA VAL A 49 10.73 -1.76 4.53
C VAL A 49 12.00 -2.06 5.33
N ARG A 50 12.74 -3.12 4.98
CA ARG A 50 14.03 -3.44 5.64
C ARG A 50 15.03 -2.29 5.57
N LYS A 51 15.19 -1.69 4.39
CA LYS A 51 16.08 -0.54 4.18
C LYS A 51 15.61 0.64 5.02
N GLN A 52 14.31 0.91 5.00
CA GLN A 52 13.74 2.07 5.68
C GLN A 52 13.77 1.94 7.21
N VAL A 53 13.40 0.78 7.76
CA VAL A 53 13.55 0.46 9.19
C VAL A 53 14.99 0.66 9.65
N SER A 54 15.96 0.28 8.81
CA SER A 54 17.38 0.42 9.11
C SER A 54 17.90 1.87 9.12
N ILE A 55 17.17 2.80 8.49
CA ILE A 55 17.49 4.24 8.43
C ILE A 55 16.75 4.97 9.53
N GLU A 56 15.48 4.62 9.78
CA GLU A 56 14.59 5.30 10.72
C GLU A 56 14.75 4.80 12.17
N TYR A 57 15.42 3.66 12.39
CA TYR A 57 15.61 3.13 13.73
C TYR A 57 16.53 4.01 14.57
N ASN A 58 16.02 4.49 15.71
CA ASN A 58 16.72 5.40 16.62
C ASN A 58 17.17 4.75 17.94
N GLY A 59 17.01 3.43 18.07
CA GLY A 59 17.37 2.68 19.29
C GLY A 59 16.19 2.34 20.20
N SER A 60 15.05 3.03 20.10
CA SER A 60 13.89 2.82 20.98
C SER A 60 12.54 2.79 20.26
N ASN A 61 12.45 3.23 19.00
CA ASN A 61 11.20 3.38 18.24
C ASN A 61 10.65 2.09 17.56
N ILE A 62 10.90 0.91 18.13
CA ILE A 62 10.47 -0.37 17.53
C ILE A 62 8.94 -0.45 17.37
N LYS A 63 8.20 0.02 18.37
CA LYS A 63 6.73 0.02 18.36
C LYS A 63 6.16 0.93 17.27
N GLU A 64 6.76 2.11 17.08
CA GLU A 64 6.36 3.05 16.04
C GLU A 64 6.59 2.46 14.64
N LEU A 65 7.76 1.85 14.42
CA LEU A 65 8.10 1.20 13.15
C LEU A 65 7.19 -0.01 12.86
N SER A 66 6.81 -0.75 13.91
CA SER A 66 5.87 -1.86 13.83
C SER A 66 4.50 -1.41 13.32
N LEU A 67 3.96 -0.32 13.90
CA LEU A 67 2.69 0.27 13.47
C LEU A 67 2.78 0.86 12.06
N LYS A 68 3.83 1.65 11.79
CA LYS A 68 4.04 2.33 10.50
C LYS A 68 4.11 1.37 9.32
N TYR A 69 4.81 0.24 9.48
CA TYR A 69 4.99 -0.75 8.41
C TYR A 69 4.08 -1.96 8.52
N SER A 70 3.19 -1.99 9.51
CA SER A 70 2.27 -3.11 9.78
C SER A 70 3.00 -4.47 9.92
N TYR A 71 4.19 -4.46 10.54
CA TYR A 71 4.92 -5.68 10.92
C TYR A 71 4.86 -5.86 12.43
N SER A 72 4.93 -7.10 12.91
CA SER A 72 5.12 -7.33 14.35
C SER A 72 6.46 -6.78 14.83
N GLU A 73 6.52 -6.32 16.08
CA GLU A 73 7.78 -5.87 16.70
C GLU A 73 8.88 -6.94 16.61
N ARG A 74 8.52 -8.23 16.70
CA ARG A 74 9.44 -9.35 16.51
C ARG A 74 10.11 -9.32 15.13
N TRP A 75 9.34 -9.03 14.08
CA TRP A 75 9.87 -8.92 12.72
C TRP A 75 10.76 -7.69 12.56
N ILE A 76 10.37 -6.54 13.11
CA ILE A 76 11.18 -5.32 13.10
C ILE A 76 12.53 -5.56 13.79
N ARG A 77 12.53 -6.17 15.00
CA ARG A 77 13.75 -6.57 15.70
C ARG A 77 14.64 -7.47 14.84
N LYS A 78 14.06 -8.48 14.19
CA LYS A 78 14.79 -9.37 13.29
C LYS A 78 15.44 -8.61 12.12
N MET A 79 14.74 -7.64 11.52
CA MET A 79 15.29 -6.81 10.44
C MET A 79 16.49 -5.98 10.91
N ILE A 80 16.41 -5.39 12.11
CA ILE A 80 17.48 -4.60 12.70
C ILE A 80 18.71 -5.47 12.99
N THR A 81 18.52 -6.63 13.63
CA THR A 81 19.62 -7.55 13.97
C THR A 81 20.29 -8.13 12.72
N GLN A 82 19.53 -8.40 11.65
CA GLN A 82 20.10 -8.89 10.38
C GLN A 82 21.01 -7.87 9.70
N LYS A 83 20.79 -6.57 9.90
CA LYS A 83 21.70 -5.53 9.43
C LYS A 83 22.99 -5.47 10.25
N LEU A 84 22.89 -5.61 11.58
CA LEU A 84 24.07 -5.52 12.46
C LEU A 84 25.07 -6.67 12.27
N ASN A 85 24.61 -7.82 11.75
CA ASN A 85 25.45 -9.00 11.51
C ASN A 85 26.01 -9.08 10.08
N LYS A 86 26.00 -7.98 9.32
CA LYS A 86 26.48 -7.91 7.94
C LYS A 86 27.40 -6.70 7.78
#